data_AF-A0A329BHL3-F1
#
_entry.id   AF-A0A329BHL3-F1
#
_cell.length_a   1.000
_cell.length_b   1.000
_cell.length_c   1.000
_cell.angle_alpha   90.00
_cell.angle_beta   90.00
_cell.angle_gamma   90.00
#
_symmetry.space_group_name_H-M   'P 1'
#
loop_
_entity.id
_entity.type
_entity.pdbx_description
1 polymer ?
#
loop_
_entity_poly.entity_id
_entity_poly.type
_entity_poly.pdbx_seq_one_letter_code
_entity_poly.pdbx_strand_id
1 'polypeptide(L)'
;MGVDGLDGNSPGIIATQSTHKQLAGFSQASQIHVKDAHLDGQRRQVSHRRFNESFMQHSSTSPFYPLFASLDVGAQMMKGRSGEVLWDDTIKLGIELRKKIRALRHEYEATEPQSERQWFFEPFVPDVVETGGRNVRWEDVSTDELASDARYWELAPDQTWHGFAQLAPGYAMTDPNKLTLMTPGFDRRTGAYAEHGVPAPVLAQFLRERRIVPEKNDLNSILFLLTPGLEASKAGTLLSALVRFKSLHDDNAPLDEVMPDFVAAHRVRYEGVGLRDLCGEMHRFYREHNVSLLQREQFRSSHFPEPAMTPQAAMYELVRNNVELLPITEIGGRIAATLGLVYPPGIAVVVCGERYSDRAQPMLDYFKTFEEGGNRFPGFENELQGIYRKTESDGSVRLYTYVLRPDEREHEQR
;
A
#
# COMPACT_ATOMS: atom_id res chain seq x y z
N MET A 1 7.96 -3.38 -27.49
CA MET A 1 7.67 -2.85 -26.13
C MET A 1 8.88 -2.06 -25.66
N GLY A 2 8.70 -0.77 -25.44
CA GLY A 2 9.77 0.14 -25.06
C GLY A 2 9.44 1.56 -25.50
N VAL A 3 10.06 2.56 -24.86
CA VAL A 3 9.94 3.95 -25.33
C VAL A 3 10.77 4.09 -26.59
N ASP A 4 10.12 4.24 -27.74
CA ASP A 4 10.76 4.37 -29.06
C ASP A 4 10.82 5.83 -29.52
N GLY A 5 11.54 6.11 -30.61
CA GLY A 5 11.64 7.47 -31.16
C GLY A 5 12.44 8.45 -30.30
N LEU A 6 13.33 7.96 -29.42
CA LEU A 6 14.21 8.80 -28.62
C LEU A 6 15.29 9.43 -29.50
N ASP A 7 15.49 10.74 -29.35
CA ASP A 7 16.48 11.52 -30.10
C ASP A 7 17.47 12.23 -29.17
N GLY A 8 18.38 13.02 -29.73
CA GLY A 8 19.37 13.76 -28.94
C GLY A 8 18.79 14.78 -27.96
N ASN A 9 17.51 15.14 -28.03
CA ASN A 9 16.83 16.05 -27.12
C ASN A 9 16.06 15.31 -26.01
N SER A 10 15.61 14.08 -26.26
CA SER A 10 14.98 13.21 -25.26
C SER A 10 15.82 13.00 -23.99
N PRO A 11 15.23 12.74 -22.82
CA PRO A 11 16.00 12.42 -21.60
C PRO A 11 16.61 11.01 -21.67
N GLY A 12 17.68 10.77 -20.89
CA GLY A 12 18.16 9.42 -20.63
C GLY A 12 17.19 8.71 -19.69
N ILE A 13 16.92 7.42 -19.95
CA ILE A 13 15.94 6.65 -19.19
C ILE A 13 16.65 5.65 -18.30
N ILE A 14 16.33 5.66 -17.00
CA ILE A 14 16.77 4.67 -16.03
C ILE A 14 15.52 4.02 -15.44
N ALA A 15 15.47 2.70 -15.45
CA ALA A 15 14.42 1.92 -14.81
C ALA A 15 15.04 0.95 -13.78
N THR A 16 14.63 1.09 -12.52
CA THR A 16 15.02 0.18 -11.44
C THR A 16 13.90 -0.80 -11.14
N GLN A 17 14.21 -2.09 -11.08
CA GLN A 17 13.22 -3.13 -10.84
C GLN A 17 13.70 -4.10 -9.77
N SER A 18 12.90 -4.31 -8.73
CA SER A 18 13.15 -5.37 -7.75
C SER A 18 12.65 -6.70 -8.31
N THR A 19 13.56 -7.51 -8.87
CA THR A 19 13.24 -8.82 -9.46
C THR A 19 12.45 -9.70 -8.48
N HIS A 20 12.81 -9.69 -7.20
CA HIS A 20 12.17 -10.51 -6.17
C HIS A 20 10.72 -10.13 -5.81
N LYS A 21 10.21 -8.98 -6.25
CA LYS A 21 8.85 -8.54 -5.89
C LYS A 21 7.79 -9.27 -6.70
N GLN A 22 7.87 -9.20 -8.03
CA GLN A 22 6.87 -9.79 -8.93
C GLN A 22 7.49 -10.52 -10.13
N LEU A 23 8.81 -10.71 -10.17
CA LEU A 23 9.48 -11.65 -11.09
C LEU A 23 10.07 -12.81 -10.28
N ALA A 24 10.77 -13.72 -10.95
CA ALA A 24 11.47 -14.82 -10.29
C ALA A 24 12.89 -14.36 -9.88
N GLY A 25 13.11 -14.19 -8.58
CA GLY A 25 14.43 -13.87 -8.01
C GLY A 25 14.42 -13.93 -6.49
N PHE A 26 15.58 -14.17 -5.87
CA PHE A 26 15.69 -14.15 -4.41
C PHE A 26 15.56 -12.74 -3.84
N SER A 27 15.06 -12.61 -2.61
CA SER A 27 15.06 -11.34 -1.87
C SER A 27 16.41 -10.62 -1.98
N GLN A 28 16.38 -9.29 -2.09
CA GLN A 28 17.51 -8.41 -2.44
C GLN A 28 17.93 -8.41 -3.93
N ALA A 29 17.46 -9.34 -4.76
CA ALA A 29 17.74 -9.29 -6.20
C ALA A 29 16.99 -8.13 -6.87
N SER A 30 17.73 -7.26 -7.56
CA SER A 30 17.20 -6.13 -8.33
C SER A 30 18.08 -5.81 -9.54
N GLN A 31 17.53 -5.10 -10.51
CA GLN A 31 18.22 -4.71 -11.74
C GLN A 31 18.06 -3.21 -12.01
N ILE A 32 19.08 -2.62 -12.64
CA ILE A 32 19.05 -1.26 -13.17
C ILE A 32 19.19 -1.37 -14.69
N HIS A 33 18.18 -0.91 -15.42
CA HIS A 33 18.18 -0.85 -16.87
C HIS A 33 18.42 0.59 -17.31
N VAL A 34 19.43 0.79 -18.16
CA VAL A 34 19.82 2.12 -18.67
C VAL A 34 19.57 2.16 -20.18
N LYS A 35 18.79 3.15 -20.63
CA LYS A 35 18.52 3.44 -22.04
C LYS A 35 18.80 4.92 -22.30
N ASP A 36 20.06 5.23 -22.63
CA ASP A 36 20.54 6.59 -22.87
C ASP A 36 21.47 6.70 -24.10
N ALA A 37 21.52 5.67 -24.95
CA ALA A 37 22.39 5.62 -26.13
C ALA A 37 22.11 6.74 -27.15
N HIS A 38 20.87 7.27 -27.18
CA HIS A 38 20.50 8.44 -27.99
C HIS A 38 21.18 9.75 -27.55
N LEU A 39 21.88 9.74 -26.40
CA LEU A 39 22.65 10.86 -25.88
C LEU A 39 24.15 10.77 -26.14
N ASP A 40 24.58 9.84 -26.98
CA ASP A 40 26.01 9.62 -27.24
C ASP A 40 26.74 10.92 -27.63
N GLY A 41 27.93 11.11 -27.05
CA GLY A 41 28.74 12.32 -27.22
C GLY A 41 28.25 13.57 -26.47
N GLN A 42 27.08 13.53 -25.80
CA GLN A 42 26.60 14.67 -25.03
C GLN A 42 27.14 14.67 -23.60
N ARG A 43 27.47 15.86 -23.09
CA ARG A 43 27.94 16.05 -21.70
C ARG A 43 26.99 15.48 -20.63
N ARG A 44 25.69 15.45 -20.92
CA ARG A 44 24.65 14.97 -19.99
C ARG A 44 24.50 13.44 -19.94
N GLN A 45 25.09 12.70 -20.88
CA GLN A 45 25.10 11.24 -20.82
C GLN A 45 25.93 10.75 -19.64
N VAL A 46 25.45 9.71 -18.94
CA VAL A 46 26.20 9.07 -17.86
C VAL A 46 26.87 7.83 -18.41
N SER A 47 28.13 7.96 -18.80
CA SER A 47 28.89 6.84 -19.37
C SER A 47 28.98 5.67 -18.39
N HIS A 48 29.13 4.45 -18.92
CA HIS A 48 29.25 3.22 -18.13
C HIS A 48 30.29 3.35 -17.01
N ARG A 49 31.48 3.90 -17.29
CA ARG A 49 32.54 4.07 -16.28
C ARG A 49 32.08 4.95 -15.11
N ARG A 50 31.44 6.10 -15.40
CA ARG A 50 30.93 7.00 -14.37
C ARG A 50 29.80 6.37 -13.55
N PHE A 51 28.91 5.63 -14.23
CA PHE A 51 27.84 4.90 -13.56
C PHE A 51 28.39 3.80 -12.64
N ASN A 52 29.41 3.08 -13.11
CA ASN A 52 30.03 1.98 -12.37
C ASN A 52 30.71 2.45 -11.06
N GLU A 53 31.28 3.66 -11.02
CA GLU A 53 31.80 4.24 -9.76
C GLU A 53 30.70 4.35 -8.69
N SER A 54 29.53 4.88 -9.04
CA SER A 54 28.38 4.94 -8.11
C SER A 54 27.87 3.55 -7.75
N PHE A 55 27.84 2.62 -8.71
CA PHE A 55 27.41 1.24 -8.45
C PHE A 55 28.33 0.54 -7.44
N MET A 56 29.65 0.72 -7.57
CA MET A 56 30.66 0.11 -6.70
C MET A 56 30.66 0.69 -5.28
N GLN A 57 30.16 1.92 -5.07
CA GLN A 57 30.00 2.49 -3.72
C GLN A 57 28.97 1.75 -2.86
N HIS A 58 27.97 1.11 -3.49
CA HIS A 58 26.88 0.42 -2.81
C HIS A 58 26.94 -1.11 -2.96
N SER A 59 27.83 -1.61 -3.81
CA SER A 59 27.96 -3.05 -4.08
C SER A 59 29.00 -3.69 -3.17
N SER A 60 28.69 -4.88 -2.66
CA SER A 60 29.68 -5.70 -1.93
C SER A 60 30.80 -6.17 -2.87
N THR A 61 32.04 -6.14 -2.41
CA THR A 61 33.20 -6.75 -3.09
C THR A 61 33.15 -8.29 -3.07
N SER A 62 32.20 -8.88 -2.35
CA SER A 62 32.00 -10.33 -2.26
C SER A 62 30.52 -10.65 -2.44
N PRO A 63 30.00 -10.61 -3.68
CA PRO A 63 28.59 -10.85 -3.95
C PRO A 63 28.20 -12.32 -3.67
N PHE A 64 26.93 -12.53 -3.32
CA PHE A 64 26.38 -13.86 -3.16
C PHE A 64 26.00 -14.44 -4.54
N TYR A 65 26.81 -15.36 -5.06
CA TYR A 65 26.67 -15.89 -6.42
C TYR A 65 25.30 -16.53 -6.71
N PRO A 66 24.65 -17.28 -5.79
CA PRO A 66 23.29 -17.78 -6.03
C PRO A 66 22.25 -16.67 -6.24
N LEU A 67 22.41 -15.48 -5.63
CA LEU A 67 21.54 -14.34 -5.90
C LEU A 67 21.72 -13.84 -7.34
N PHE A 68 22.95 -13.79 -7.84
CA PHE A 68 23.23 -13.48 -9.25
C PHE A 68 22.65 -14.54 -10.20
N ALA A 69 22.79 -15.82 -9.88
CA ALA A 69 22.19 -16.90 -10.66
C ALA A 69 20.66 -16.76 -10.73
N SER A 70 20.01 -16.33 -9.64
CA SER A 70 18.56 -16.09 -9.64
C SER A 70 18.14 -14.97 -10.60
N LEU A 71 18.97 -13.93 -10.75
CA LEU A 71 18.72 -12.85 -11.72
C LEU A 71 18.83 -13.36 -13.17
N ASP A 72 19.84 -14.17 -13.47
CA ASP A 72 20.02 -14.75 -14.81
C ASP A 72 18.88 -15.70 -15.18
N VAL A 73 18.52 -16.63 -14.27
CA VAL A 73 17.38 -17.54 -14.46
C VAL A 73 16.07 -16.75 -14.62
N GLY A 74 15.84 -15.74 -13.77
CA GLY A 74 14.66 -14.89 -13.86
C GLY A 74 14.54 -14.19 -15.21
N ALA A 75 15.66 -13.70 -15.77
CA ALA A 75 15.69 -13.12 -17.11
C ALA A 75 15.39 -14.16 -18.21
N GLN A 76 15.93 -15.38 -18.10
CA GLN A 76 15.63 -16.46 -19.05
C GLN A 76 14.15 -16.88 -19.00
N MET A 77 13.53 -16.92 -17.83
CA MET A 77 12.11 -17.24 -17.69
C MET A 77 11.21 -16.26 -18.45
N MET A 78 11.60 -14.98 -18.53
CA MET A 78 10.85 -13.95 -19.22
C MET A 78 11.17 -13.87 -20.72
N LYS A 79 12.12 -14.67 -21.22
CA LYS A 79 12.62 -14.55 -22.59
C LYS A 79 11.65 -15.19 -23.60
N GLY A 80 11.24 -14.40 -24.58
CA GLY A 80 10.44 -14.85 -25.71
C GLY A 80 9.02 -15.26 -25.32
N ARG A 81 8.38 -16.08 -26.17
CA ARG A 81 6.94 -16.40 -26.05
C ARG A 81 6.57 -17.09 -24.75
N SER A 82 7.47 -17.89 -24.17
CA SER A 82 7.20 -18.59 -22.91
C SER A 82 6.95 -17.62 -21.76
N GLY A 83 7.70 -16.51 -21.68
CA GLY A 83 7.50 -15.48 -20.67
C GLY A 83 6.15 -14.76 -20.81
N GLU A 84 5.72 -14.51 -22.05
CA GLU A 84 4.41 -13.92 -22.35
C GLU A 84 3.28 -14.85 -21.89
N VAL A 85 3.34 -16.14 -22.22
CA VAL A 85 2.32 -17.13 -21.83
C VAL A 85 2.18 -17.23 -20.31
N LEU A 86 3.30 -17.24 -19.57
CA LEU A 86 3.29 -17.27 -18.11
C LEU A 86 2.49 -16.10 -17.50
N TRP A 87 2.64 -14.91 -18.07
CA TRP A 87 1.90 -13.73 -17.62
C TRP A 87 0.47 -13.70 -18.14
N ASP A 88 0.21 -14.10 -19.38
CA ASP A 88 -1.13 -14.22 -19.94
C ASP A 88 -2.00 -15.11 -19.04
N ASP A 89 -1.50 -16.28 -18.65
CA ASP A 89 -2.21 -17.21 -17.76
C ASP A 89 -2.44 -16.61 -16.36
N THR A 90 -1.44 -15.89 -15.82
CA THR A 90 -1.54 -15.20 -14.52
C THR A 90 -2.62 -14.11 -14.55
N ILE A 91 -2.65 -13.31 -15.60
CA ILE A 91 -3.62 -12.22 -15.79
C ILE A 91 -5.02 -12.82 -15.93
N LYS A 92 -5.20 -13.86 -16.73
CA LYS A 92 -6.49 -14.55 -16.90
C LYS A 92 -7.00 -15.15 -15.59
N LEU A 93 -6.12 -15.81 -14.82
CA LEU A 93 -6.48 -16.30 -13.49
C LEU A 93 -6.94 -15.17 -12.57
N GLY A 94 -6.23 -14.04 -12.59
CA GLY A 94 -6.59 -12.83 -11.85
C GLY A 94 -7.94 -12.26 -12.28
N ILE A 95 -8.26 -12.25 -13.57
CA ILE A 95 -9.55 -11.79 -14.10
C ILE A 95 -10.68 -12.71 -13.61
N GLU A 96 -10.53 -14.03 -13.76
CA GLU A 96 -11.52 -15.02 -13.34
C GLU A 96 -11.83 -14.94 -11.85
N LEU A 97 -10.80 -14.71 -11.02
CA LEU A 97 -10.99 -14.51 -9.59
C LEU A 97 -11.82 -13.26 -9.29
N ARG A 98 -11.56 -12.13 -9.97
CA ARG A 98 -12.34 -10.90 -9.81
C ARG A 98 -13.80 -11.10 -10.21
N LYS A 99 -14.03 -11.78 -11.34
CA LYS A 99 -15.39 -12.13 -11.81
C LYS A 99 -16.15 -12.98 -10.80
N LYS A 100 -15.51 -14.01 -10.24
CA LYS A 100 -16.12 -14.86 -9.19
C LYS A 100 -16.47 -14.08 -7.93
N ILE A 101 -15.61 -13.15 -7.51
CA ILE A 101 -15.89 -12.28 -6.36
C ILE A 101 -17.12 -11.41 -6.65
N ARG A 102 -17.23 -10.80 -7.82
CA ARG A 102 -18.42 -10.02 -8.21
C ARG A 102 -19.67 -10.89 -8.33
N ALA A 103 -19.56 -12.11 -8.87
CA ALA A 103 -20.69 -13.03 -8.96
C ALA A 103 -21.25 -13.37 -7.57
N LEU A 104 -20.39 -13.68 -6.60
CA LEU A 104 -20.80 -13.90 -5.20
C LEU A 104 -21.42 -12.64 -4.59
N ARG A 105 -20.84 -11.47 -4.87
CA ARG A 105 -21.41 -10.19 -4.41
C ARG A 105 -22.84 -10.01 -4.91
N HIS A 106 -23.08 -10.17 -6.20
CA HIS A 106 -24.42 -10.07 -6.80
C HIS A 106 -25.38 -11.11 -6.22
N GLU A 107 -24.90 -12.33 -5.96
CA GLU A 107 -25.70 -13.39 -5.33
C GLU A 107 -26.14 -12.99 -3.91
N TYR A 108 -25.23 -12.51 -3.07
CA TYR A 108 -25.58 -12.03 -1.72
C TYR A 108 -26.52 -10.83 -1.75
N GLU A 109 -26.29 -9.86 -2.64
CA GLU A 109 -27.18 -8.70 -2.81
C GLU A 109 -28.60 -9.11 -3.24
N ALA A 110 -28.74 -10.19 -4.01
CA ALA A 110 -30.03 -10.68 -4.50
C ALA A 110 -30.75 -11.64 -3.54
N THR A 111 -30.01 -12.41 -2.74
CA THR A 111 -30.55 -13.53 -1.96
C THR A 111 -30.61 -13.29 -0.45
N GLU A 112 -29.78 -12.40 0.09
CA GLU A 112 -29.79 -12.09 1.53
C GLU A 112 -31.04 -11.27 1.88
N PRO A 113 -31.88 -11.73 2.83
CA PRO A 113 -33.11 -11.03 3.21
C PRO A 113 -32.83 -9.79 4.06
N GLN A 114 -31.68 -9.78 4.74
CA GLN A 114 -31.24 -8.71 5.63
C GLN A 114 -30.32 -7.77 4.87
N SER A 115 -30.71 -6.50 4.74
CA SER A 115 -29.95 -5.49 3.99
C SER A 115 -28.50 -5.33 4.46
N GLU A 116 -28.26 -5.51 5.76
CA GLU A 116 -26.94 -5.45 6.38
C GLU A 116 -26.05 -6.65 6.02
N ARG A 117 -26.63 -7.74 5.50
CA ARG A 117 -25.92 -8.93 5.00
C ARG A 117 -25.75 -8.88 3.48
N GLN A 118 -26.34 -7.91 2.77
CA GLN A 118 -26.19 -7.71 1.32
C GLN A 118 -24.85 -7.03 0.98
N TRP A 119 -23.75 -7.73 1.26
CA TRP A 119 -22.41 -7.23 0.98
C TRP A 119 -21.46 -8.37 0.64
N PHE A 120 -20.45 -8.07 -0.16
CA PHE A 120 -19.24 -8.87 -0.30
C PHE A 120 -18.07 -7.96 -0.70
N PHE A 121 -16.88 -8.52 -0.84
CA PHE A 121 -15.70 -7.78 -1.28
C PHE A 121 -15.84 -7.31 -2.73
N GLU A 122 -15.22 -6.19 -3.07
CA GLU A 122 -15.28 -5.61 -4.41
C GLU A 122 -13.88 -5.48 -5.02
N PRO A 123 -13.59 -6.12 -6.17
CA PRO A 123 -12.33 -5.90 -6.87
C PRO A 123 -12.17 -4.46 -7.33
N PHE A 124 -10.98 -3.87 -7.16
CA PHE A 124 -10.69 -2.51 -7.61
C PHE A 124 -10.46 -2.47 -9.14
N VAL A 125 -11.53 -2.62 -9.92
CA VAL A 125 -11.57 -2.53 -11.38
C VAL A 125 -12.82 -1.76 -11.83
N PRO A 126 -12.94 -1.33 -13.10
CA PRO A 126 -14.12 -0.62 -13.58
C PRO A 126 -15.44 -1.35 -13.28
N ASP A 127 -16.49 -0.59 -12.97
CA ASP A 127 -17.83 -1.16 -12.81
C ASP A 127 -18.42 -1.51 -14.19
N VAL A 128 -18.22 -0.62 -15.17
CA VAL A 128 -18.65 -0.78 -16.57
C VAL A 128 -17.54 -0.37 -17.53
N VAL A 129 -17.53 -0.96 -18.72
CA VAL A 129 -16.60 -0.67 -19.81
C VAL A 129 -17.33 -0.66 -21.15
N GLU A 130 -16.79 0.09 -22.11
CA GLU A 130 -17.31 0.11 -23.47
C GLU A 130 -16.68 -1.03 -24.30
N THR A 131 -17.50 -1.91 -24.87
CA THR A 131 -17.08 -2.89 -25.89
C THR A 131 -18.12 -2.97 -27.00
N GLY A 132 -17.67 -2.99 -28.25
CA GLY A 132 -18.56 -3.04 -29.42
C GLY A 132 -19.59 -1.90 -29.49
N GLY A 133 -19.25 -0.71 -28.96
CA GLY A 133 -20.16 0.45 -28.90
C GLY A 133 -21.26 0.34 -27.86
N ARG A 134 -21.14 -0.56 -26.87
CA ARG A 134 -22.09 -0.74 -25.76
C ARG A 134 -21.37 -0.72 -24.42
N ASN A 135 -22.01 -0.13 -23.42
CA ASN A 135 -21.55 -0.24 -22.03
C ASN A 135 -22.04 -1.56 -21.45
N VAL A 136 -21.09 -2.38 -20.98
CA VAL A 136 -21.35 -3.67 -20.33
C VAL A 136 -20.66 -3.68 -18.96
N ARG A 137 -21.09 -4.56 -18.05
CA ARG A 137 -20.37 -4.76 -16.79
C ARG A 137 -19.01 -5.37 -17.10
N TRP A 138 -17.99 -4.95 -16.37
CA TRP A 138 -16.63 -5.43 -16.62
C TRP A 138 -16.53 -6.96 -16.51
N GLU A 139 -17.25 -7.57 -15.56
CA GLU A 139 -17.27 -9.02 -15.38
C GLU A 139 -17.96 -9.80 -16.51
N ASP A 140 -18.76 -9.13 -17.35
CA ASP A 140 -19.47 -9.74 -18.49
C ASP A 140 -18.60 -9.76 -19.77
N VAL A 141 -17.53 -8.97 -19.82
CA VAL A 141 -16.57 -8.98 -20.95
C VAL A 141 -15.79 -10.29 -20.95
N SER A 142 -15.47 -10.84 -22.11
CA SER A 142 -14.70 -12.10 -22.17
C SER A 142 -13.31 -11.95 -21.54
N THR A 143 -12.82 -13.01 -20.92
CA THR A 143 -11.53 -12.98 -20.19
C THR A 143 -10.34 -12.76 -21.12
N ASP A 144 -10.39 -13.29 -22.34
CA ASP A 144 -9.36 -13.05 -23.35
C ASP A 144 -9.32 -11.59 -23.83
N GLU A 145 -10.48 -10.96 -23.93
CA GLU A 145 -10.60 -9.55 -24.30
C GLU A 145 -10.09 -8.63 -23.18
N LEU A 146 -10.47 -8.89 -21.93
CA LEU A 146 -9.94 -8.18 -20.76
C LEU A 146 -8.42 -8.32 -20.62
N ALA A 147 -7.86 -9.49 -20.94
CA ALA A 147 -6.43 -9.76 -20.83
C ALA A 147 -5.60 -9.10 -21.96
N SER A 148 -6.20 -8.84 -23.12
CA SER A 148 -5.48 -8.37 -24.30
C SER A 148 -5.47 -6.84 -24.49
N ASP A 149 -6.28 -6.11 -23.74
CA ASP A 149 -6.42 -4.66 -23.91
C ASP A 149 -6.39 -3.89 -22.58
N ALA A 150 -5.42 -2.97 -22.47
CA ALA A 150 -5.24 -2.13 -21.30
C ALA A 150 -6.42 -1.18 -21.05
N ARG A 151 -7.21 -0.85 -22.07
CA ARG A 151 -8.38 0.06 -21.96
C ARG A 151 -9.40 -0.43 -20.93
N TYR A 152 -9.52 -1.75 -20.75
CA TYR A 152 -10.41 -2.35 -19.75
C TYR A 152 -9.95 -2.17 -18.29
N TRP A 153 -8.77 -1.59 -18.08
CA TRP A 153 -8.15 -1.37 -16.78
C TRP A 153 -7.91 0.10 -16.50
N GLU A 154 -8.20 0.99 -17.45
CA GLU A 154 -7.91 2.42 -17.34
C GLU A 154 -8.69 3.09 -16.20
N LEU A 155 -8.05 4.07 -15.57
CA LEU A 155 -8.67 5.00 -14.64
C LEU A 155 -9.27 6.15 -15.45
N ALA A 156 -10.38 5.87 -16.14
CA ALA A 156 -10.98 6.79 -17.10
C ALA A 156 -11.55 8.05 -16.40
N PRO A 157 -11.26 9.28 -16.87
CA PRO A 157 -11.61 10.51 -16.16
C PRO A 157 -13.12 10.74 -15.90
N ASP A 158 -13.97 10.12 -16.71
CA ASP A 158 -15.43 10.19 -16.63
C ASP A 158 -16.04 9.12 -15.70
N GLN A 159 -15.22 8.21 -15.18
CA GLN A 159 -15.65 7.16 -14.28
C GLN A 159 -15.37 7.52 -12.81
N THR A 160 -16.25 7.10 -11.90
CA THR A 160 -16.15 7.46 -10.47
C THR A 160 -15.64 6.32 -9.58
N TRP A 161 -15.59 5.09 -10.10
CA TRP A 161 -15.32 3.88 -9.33
C TRP A 161 -13.96 3.86 -8.61
N HIS A 162 -12.99 4.64 -9.13
CA HIS A 162 -11.62 4.74 -8.63
C HIS A 162 -11.37 5.93 -7.68
N GLY A 163 -12.33 6.85 -7.52
CA GLY A 163 -12.25 7.96 -6.55
C GLY A 163 -11.25 9.09 -6.85
N PHE A 164 -10.59 9.07 -8.01
CA PHE A 164 -9.68 10.14 -8.46
C PHE A 164 -10.42 11.18 -9.30
N ALA A 165 -10.45 12.44 -8.83
CA ALA A 165 -11.25 13.49 -9.45
C ALA A 165 -10.58 14.23 -10.63
N GLN A 166 -9.26 14.14 -10.77
CA GLN A 166 -8.51 14.89 -11.78
C GLN A 166 -7.51 13.96 -12.47
N LEU A 167 -7.94 13.29 -13.54
CA LEU A 167 -7.12 12.40 -14.36
C LEU A 167 -7.17 12.84 -15.83
N ALA A 168 -6.04 12.70 -16.53
CA ALA A 168 -6.01 12.81 -17.97
C ALA A 168 -6.39 11.44 -18.61
N PRO A 169 -7.03 11.43 -19.79
CA PRO A 169 -7.29 10.18 -20.52
C PRO A 169 -6.01 9.38 -20.78
N GLY A 170 -6.05 8.05 -20.62
CA GLY A 170 -4.90 7.16 -20.84
C GLY A 170 -3.71 7.38 -19.89
N TYR A 171 -3.90 8.12 -18.78
CA TYR A 171 -2.80 8.47 -17.88
C TYR A 171 -2.38 7.33 -16.95
N ALA A 172 -3.35 6.54 -16.46
CA ALA A 172 -3.11 5.48 -15.49
C ALA A 172 -4.11 4.34 -15.66
N MET A 173 -3.72 3.15 -15.21
CA MET A 173 -4.53 1.94 -15.21
C MET A 173 -4.33 1.15 -13.92
N THR A 174 -5.28 0.28 -13.62
CA THR A 174 -5.11 -0.77 -12.61
C THR A 174 -4.18 -1.83 -13.16
N ASP A 175 -3.15 -2.19 -12.40
CA ASP A 175 -2.29 -3.32 -12.73
C ASP A 175 -3.07 -4.64 -12.56
N PRO A 176 -3.28 -5.45 -13.62
CA PRO A 176 -4.01 -6.71 -13.53
C PRO A 176 -3.40 -7.69 -12.53
N ASN A 177 -2.08 -7.58 -12.29
CA ASN A 177 -1.31 -8.44 -11.40
C ASN A 177 -1.35 -7.99 -9.92
N LYS A 178 -2.06 -6.90 -9.63
CA LYS A 178 -2.35 -6.44 -8.26
C LYS A 178 -3.83 -6.70 -7.97
N LEU A 179 -4.11 -7.78 -7.24
CA LEU A 179 -5.46 -8.09 -6.79
C LEU A 179 -5.77 -7.27 -5.54
N THR A 180 -6.22 -6.03 -5.75
CA THR A 180 -6.77 -5.18 -4.70
C THR A 180 -8.25 -5.47 -4.53
N LEU A 181 -8.65 -5.83 -3.32
CA LEU A 181 -10.06 -5.97 -2.92
C LEU A 181 -10.42 -4.87 -1.95
N MET A 182 -11.55 -4.22 -2.20
CA MET A 182 -12.16 -3.24 -1.31
C MET A 182 -13.09 -3.96 -0.33
N THR A 183 -13.03 -3.56 0.93
CA THR A 183 -13.96 -4.01 1.97
C THR A 183 -15.06 -2.95 2.15
N PRO A 184 -16.26 -3.32 2.65
CA PRO A 184 -17.28 -2.35 3.02
C PRO A 184 -16.75 -1.25 3.95
N GLY A 185 -17.25 -0.02 3.80
CA GLY A 185 -16.90 1.09 4.70
C GLY A 185 -17.01 2.47 4.06
N PHE A 186 -17.04 2.54 2.72
CA PHE A 186 -17.18 3.81 2.01
C PHE A 186 -18.26 3.71 0.93
N ASP A 187 -18.97 4.80 0.73
CA ASP A 187 -19.70 5.03 -0.51
C ASP A 187 -18.69 5.37 -1.61
N ARG A 188 -18.58 4.49 -2.62
CA ARG A 188 -17.63 4.62 -3.73
C ARG A 188 -17.89 5.85 -4.62
N ARG A 189 -19.12 6.38 -4.63
CA ARG A 189 -19.49 7.55 -5.44
C ARG A 189 -19.13 8.86 -4.76
N THR A 190 -19.32 8.92 -3.45
CA THR A 190 -19.13 10.17 -2.68
C THR A 190 -17.80 10.21 -1.93
N GLY A 191 -17.19 9.04 -1.67
CA GLY A 191 -16.01 8.89 -0.81
C GLY A 191 -16.33 9.04 0.68
N ALA A 192 -17.59 9.21 1.06
CA ALA A 192 -18.01 9.33 2.44
C ALA A 192 -17.98 7.98 3.14
N TYR A 193 -17.71 7.99 4.45
CA TYR A 193 -17.84 6.79 5.27
C TYR A 193 -19.31 6.30 5.27
N ALA A 194 -19.48 5.01 5.02
CA ALA A 194 -20.77 4.34 5.17
C ALA A 194 -21.09 4.09 6.65
N GLU A 195 -22.34 3.72 6.95
CA GLU A 195 -22.73 3.33 8.30
C GLU A 195 -22.09 2.01 8.72
N HIS A 196 -22.15 1.02 7.82
CA HIS A 196 -21.50 -0.28 7.98
C HIS A 196 -20.09 -0.26 7.38
N GLY A 197 -19.15 -0.94 8.03
CA GLY A 197 -17.81 -1.14 7.50
C GLY A 197 -17.11 -2.35 8.09
N VAL A 198 -16.19 -2.91 7.29
CA VAL A 198 -15.35 -4.06 7.62
C VAL A 198 -13.90 -3.61 7.44
N PRO A 199 -13.19 -3.27 8.52
CA PRO A 199 -11.80 -2.85 8.42
C PRO A 199 -10.90 -3.97 7.88
N ALA A 200 -10.10 -3.66 6.86
CA ALA A 200 -9.18 -4.60 6.23
C ALA A 200 -8.12 -5.18 7.19
N PRO A 201 -7.65 -4.50 8.26
CA PRO A 201 -6.76 -5.11 9.25
C PRO A 201 -7.37 -6.34 9.95
N VAL A 202 -8.67 -6.33 10.24
CA VAL A 202 -9.38 -7.46 10.86
C VAL A 202 -9.44 -8.65 9.91
N LEU A 203 -9.77 -8.40 8.64
CA LEU A 203 -9.70 -9.41 7.59
C LEU A 203 -8.28 -9.98 7.43
N ALA A 204 -7.26 -9.11 7.40
CA ALA A 204 -5.87 -9.53 7.26
C ALA A 204 -5.44 -10.45 8.40
N GLN A 205 -5.81 -10.15 9.65
CA GLN A 205 -5.50 -11.02 10.78
C GLN A 205 -6.20 -12.38 10.67
N PHE A 206 -7.49 -12.39 10.29
CA PHE A 206 -8.23 -13.63 10.06
C PHE A 206 -7.58 -14.53 9.01
N LEU A 207 -7.08 -13.92 7.92
CA LEU A 207 -6.39 -14.61 6.84
C LEU A 207 -5.01 -15.13 7.28
N ARG A 208 -4.26 -14.37 8.07
CA ARG A 208 -2.93 -14.77 8.59
C ARG A 208 -3.00 -16.02 9.45
N GLU A 209 -3.98 -16.15 10.34
CA GLU A 209 -4.17 -17.38 11.12
C GLU A 209 -4.52 -18.61 10.25
N ARG A 210 -5.01 -18.37 9.04
CA ARG A 210 -5.25 -19.40 8.01
C ARG A 210 -4.11 -19.53 7.02
N ARG A 211 -2.95 -18.94 7.31
CA ARG A 211 -1.73 -18.96 6.48
C ARG A 211 -1.92 -18.35 5.09
N ILE A 212 -2.89 -17.45 4.95
CA ILE A 212 -3.08 -16.63 3.76
C ILE A 212 -2.54 -15.24 4.09
N VAL A 213 -1.36 -14.93 3.58
CA VAL A 213 -0.69 -13.66 3.87
C VAL A 213 -0.98 -12.66 2.76
N PRO A 214 -1.79 -11.61 2.99
CA PRO A 214 -1.88 -10.50 2.05
C PRO A 214 -0.54 -9.76 1.99
N GLU A 215 -0.25 -9.16 0.85
CA GLU A 215 0.95 -8.31 0.67
C GLU A 215 0.85 -7.07 1.56
N LYS A 216 -0.31 -6.41 1.52
CA LYS A 216 -0.62 -5.28 2.39
C LYS A 216 -2.12 -5.17 2.63
N ASN A 217 -2.47 -4.44 3.67
CA ASN A 217 -3.82 -3.96 3.90
C ASN A 217 -3.74 -2.49 4.32
N ASP A 218 -4.67 -1.68 3.82
CA ASP A 218 -4.87 -0.32 4.29
C ASP A 218 -6.07 -0.32 5.26
N LEU A 219 -6.90 0.73 5.29
CA LEU A 219 -8.09 0.77 6.18
C LEU A 219 -9.25 -0.08 5.65
N ASN A 220 -9.59 0.05 4.36
CA ASN A 220 -10.70 -0.67 3.71
C ASN A 220 -10.30 -1.28 2.36
N SER A 221 -9.01 -1.62 2.21
CA SER A 221 -8.49 -2.34 1.06
C SER A 221 -7.45 -3.38 1.49
N ILE A 222 -7.38 -4.48 0.75
CA ILE A 222 -6.41 -5.56 0.96
C ILE A 222 -5.83 -5.98 -0.40
N LEU A 223 -4.52 -6.18 -0.47
CA LEU A 223 -3.78 -6.46 -1.71
C LEU A 223 -3.16 -7.85 -1.67
N PHE A 224 -3.33 -8.59 -2.77
CA PHE A 224 -2.59 -9.82 -3.06
C PHE A 224 -1.79 -9.64 -4.35
N LEU A 225 -0.53 -10.06 -4.34
CA LEU A 225 0.33 -10.04 -5.54
C LEU A 225 0.09 -11.30 -6.36
N LEU A 226 -0.22 -11.11 -7.64
CA LEU A 226 -0.30 -12.20 -8.61
C LEU A 226 1.04 -12.29 -9.33
N THR A 227 1.56 -13.52 -9.43
CA THR A 227 2.78 -13.86 -10.18
C THR A 227 2.57 -15.20 -10.87
N PRO A 228 3.39 -15.55 -11.87
CA PRO A 228 3.34 -16.87 -12.51
C PRO A 228 3.53 -18.08 -11.58
N GLY A 229 3.91 -17.87 -10.31
CA GLY A 229 3.94 -18.93 -9.29
C GLY A 229 2.59 -19.22 -8.62
N LEU A 230 1.52 -18.51 -9.01
CA LEU A 230 0.17 -18.70 -8.47
C LEU A 230 -0.57 -19.81 -9.21
N GLU A 231 -1.14 -20.74 -8.44
CA GLU A 231 -2.00 -21.81 -8.96
C GLU A 231 -3.48 -21.51 -8.68
N ALA A 232 -4.37 -22.04 -9.51
CA ALA A 232 -5.83 -21.88 -9.34
C ALA A 232 -6.35 -22.43 -8.00
N SER A 233 -5.70 -23.47 -7.46
CA SER A 233 -5.99 -24.04 -6.13
C SER A 233 -5.87 -22.99 -5.02
N LYS A 234 -4.79 -22.19 -5.03
CA LYS A 234 -4.56 -21.10 -4.07
C LYS A 234 -5.62 -19.99 -4.19
N ALA A 235 -6.02 -19.65 -5.41
CA ALA A 235 -7.10 -18.69 -5.65
C ALA A 235 -8.43 -19.18 -5.04
N GLY A 236 -8.74 -20.48 -5.17
CA GLY A 236 -9.91 -21.10 -4.54
C GLY A 236 -9.86 -21.07 -3.01
N THR A 237 -8.68 -21.28 -2.41
CA THR A 237 -8.47 -21.18 -0.96
C THR A 237 -8.74 -19.76 -0.46
N LEU A 238 -8.25 -18.73 -1.16
CA LEU A 238 -8.55 -17.34 -0.83
C LEU A 238 -10.06 -17.07 -0.89
N LEU A 239 -10.71 -17.46 -1.99
CA LEU A 239 -12.16 -17.23 -2.15
C LEU A 239 -12.97 -17.90 -1.04
N SER A 240 -12.64 -19.14 -0.68
CA SER A 240 -13.28 -19.87 0.42
C SER A 240 -13.09 -19.16 1.76
N ALA A 241 -11.90 -18.61 2.01
CA ALA A 241 -11.62 -17.86 3.22
C ALA A 241 -12.43 -16.55 3.28
N LEU A 242 -12.59 -15.84 2.16
CA LEU A 242 -13.42 -14.63 2.08
C LEU A 242 -14.90 -14.93 2.36
N VAL A 243 -15.44 -16.00 1.79
CA VAL A 243 -16.81 -16.47 2.08
C VAL A 243 -16.98 -16.83 3.56
N ARG A 244 -16.00 -17.55 4.13
CA ARG A 244 -16.02 -17.91 5.55
C ARG A 244 -15.96 -16.69 6.46
N PHE A 245 -15.11 -15.71 6.15
CA PHE A 245 -15.03 -14.46 6.90
C PHE A 245 -16.38 -13.74 6.92
N LYS A 246 -17.01 -13.60 5.75
CA LYS A 246 -18.33 -12.98 5.64
C LYS A 246 -19.37 -13.70 6.52
N SER A 247 -19.49 -15.03 6.41
CA SER A 247 -20.44 -15.79 7.22
C SER A 247 -20.21 -15.60 8.73
N LEU A 248 -18.96 -15.69 9.19
CA LEU A 248 -18.61 -15.45 10.60
C LEU A 248 -18.92 -14.02 11.04
N HIS A 249 -18.70 -13.05 10.16
CA HIS A 249 -19.01 -11.65 10.44
C HIS A 249 -20.52 -11.44 10.54
N ASP A 250 -21.30 -11.99 9.61
CA ASP A 250 -22.76 -11.79 9.59
C ASP A 250 -23.45 -12.45 10.77
N ASP A 251 -22.92 -13.57 11.25
CA ASP A 251 -23.37 -14.28 12.46
C ASP A 251 -22.79 -13.71 13.76
N ASN A 252 -21.96 -12.66 13.66
CA ASN A 252 -21.23 -12.05 14.77
C ASN A 252 -20.51 -13.09 15.64
N ALA A 253 -19.83 -14.04 15.00
CA ALA A 253 -19.14 -15.13 15.69
C ALA A 253 -18.13 -14.58 16.71
N PRO A 254 -17.98 -15.22 17.89
CA PRO A 254 -16.99 -14.82 18.89
C PRO A 254 -15.58 -14.81 18.31
N LEU A 255 -14.77 -13.80 18.64
CA LEU A 255 -13.40 -13.72 18.14
C LEU A 255 -12.54 -14.92 18.54
N ASP A 256 -12.83 -15.57 19.68
CA ASP A 256 -12.18 -16.81 20.11
C ASP A 256 -12.34 -17.97 19.09
N GLU A 257 -13.41 -17.98 18.30
CA GLU A 257 -13.61 -18.97 17.23
C GLU A 257 -13.00 -18.52 15.89
N VAL A 258 -12.96 -17.21 15.68
CA VAL A 258 -12.56 -16.59 14.41
C VAL A 258 -11.03 -16.52 14.30
N MET A 259 -10.37 -16.07 15.37
CA MET A 259 -8.94 -15.78 15.50
C MET A 259 -8.43 -16.15 16.92
N PRO A 260 -8.40 -17.44 17.29
CA PRO A 260 -8.07 -17.90 18.64
C PRO A 260 -6.67 -17.49 19.11
N ASP A 261 -5.66 -17.56 18.24
CA ASP A 261 -4.28 -17.24 18.62
C ASP A 261 -4.12 -15.75 18.93
N PHE A 262 -4.80 -14.89 18.15
CA PHE A 262 -4.87 -13.46 18.41
C PHE A 262 -5.56 -13.13 19.73
N VAL A 263 -6.73 -13.74 20.00
CA VAL A 263 -7.45 -13.48 21.25
C VAL A 263 -6.67 -13.99 22.46
N ALA A 264 -5.98 -15.12 22.36
CA ALA A 264 -5.12 -15.62 23.43
C ALA A 264 -4.01 -14.62 23.79
N ALA A 265 -3.43 -13.91 22.81
CA ALA A 265 -2.42 -12.88 23.04
C ALA A 265 -2.99 -11.57 23.62
N HIS A 266 -4.27 -11.28 23.39
CA HIS A 266 -4.91 -10.00 23.73
C HIS A 266 -6.23 -10.18 24.52
N ARG A 267 -6.28 -11.20 25.38
CA ARG A 267 -7.50 -11.70 26.04
C ARG A 267 -8.28 -10.63 26.79
N VAL A 268 -7.58 -9.75 27.52
CA VAL A 268 -8.17 -8.65 28.30
C VAL A 268 -9.09 -7.77 27.44
N ARG A 269 -8.77 -7.60 26.16
CA ARG A 269 -9.51 -6.72 25.25
C ARG A 269 -10.59 -7.44 24.43
N TYR A 270 -10.35 -8.69 24.04
CA TYR A 270 -11.14 -9.36 23.01
C TYR A 270 -11.93 -10.58 23.47
N GLU A 271 -11.76 -11.05 24.70
CA GLU A 271 -12.56 -12.16 25.25
C GLU A 271 -14.06 -11.85 25.15
N GLY A 272 -14.80 -12.73 24.49
CA GLY A 272 -16.25 -12.60 24.32
C GLY A 272 -16.72 -11.52 23.35
N VAL A 273 -15.81 -10.83 22.65
CA VAL A 273 -16.17 -9.85 21.61
C VAL A 273 -16.57 -10.58 20.33
N GLY A 274 -17.64 -10.14 19.68
CA GLY A 274 -18.05 -10.66 18.37
C GLY A 274 -17.30 -9.99 17.21
N LEU A 275 -17.10 -10.72 16.11
CA LEU A 275 -16.39 -10.21 14.93
C LEU A 275 -17.05 -8.96 14.32
N ARG A 276 -18.37 -8.94 14.21
CA ARG A 276 -19.13 -7.80 13.69
C ARG A 276 -19.01 -6.59 14.60
N ASP A 277 -19.00 -6.82 15.92
CA ASP A 277 -18.87 -5.77 16.91
C ASP A 277 -17.50 -5.11 16.84
N LEU A 278 -16.42 -5.89 16.73
CA LEU A 278 -15.07 -5.36 16.54
C LEU A 278 -14.97 -4.55 15.23
N CYS A 279 -15.45 -5.10 14.12
CA CYS A 279 -15.46 -4.40 12.83
C CYS A 279 -16.22 -3.08 12.91
N GLY A 280 -17.41 -3.08 13.54
CA GLY A 280 -18.23 -1.90 13.72
C GLY A 280 -17.59 -0.86 14.63
N GLU A 281 -16.94 -1.28 15.72
CA GLU A 281 -16.24 -0.38 16.64
C GLU A 281 -15.06 0.31 15.95
N MET A 282 -14.19 -0.45 15.28
CA MET A 282 -13.03 0.07 14.59
C MET A 282 -13.42 0.95 13.39
N HIS A 283 -14.48 0.58 12.65
CA HIS A 283 -15.03 1.41 11.59
C HIS A 283 -15.55 2.75 12.12
N ARG A 284 -16.33 2.75 13.21
CA ARG A 284 -16.83 3.99 13.84
C ARG A 284 -15.67 4.87 14.30
N PHE A 285 -14.64 4.29 14.90
CA PHE A 285 -13.45 5.02 15.32
C PHE A 285 -12.80 5.78 14.15
N TYR A 286 -12.54 5.11 13.02
CA TYR A 286 -11.94 5.77 11.85
C TYR A 286 -12.87 6.80 11.20
N ARG A 287 -14.19 6.57 11.25
CA ARG A 287 -15.19 7.51 10.76
C ARG A 287 -15.25 8.78 11.61
N GLU A 288 -15.27 8.64 12.94
CA GLU A 288 -15.33 9.75 13.89
C GLU A 288 -14.10 10.66 13.79
N HIS A 289 -12.93 10.07 13.54
CA HIS A 289 -11.67 10.79 13.30
C HIS A 289 -11.49 11.25 11.85
N ASN A 290 -12.42 10.90 10.95
CA ASN A 290 -12.38 11.22 9.53
C ASN A 290 -11.02 10.92 8.88
N VAL A 291 -10.51 9.71 9.12
CA VAL A 291 -9.11 9.35 8.79
C VAL A 291 -8.82 9.44 7.28
N SER A 292 -9.80 9.15 6.42
CA SER A 292 -9.66 9.32 4.97
C SER A 292 -9.44 10.78 4.55
N LEU A 293 -10.05 11.74 5.25
CA LEU A 293 -9.79 13.16 5.05
C LEU A 293 -8.36 13.50 5.46
N LEU A 294 -7.92 13.06 6.64
CA LEU A 294 -6.55 13.29 7.10
C LEU A 294 -5.53 12.72 6.11
N GLN A 295 -5.75 11.51 5.58
CA GLN A 295 -4.91 10.92 4.54
C GLN A 295 -4.83 11.80 3.29
N ARG A 296 -5.96 12.33 2.84
CA ARG A 296 -6.00 13.19 1.65
C ARG A 296 -5.28 14.51 1.90
N GLU A 297 -5.54 15.16 3.04
CA GLU A 297 -4.99 16.47 3.36
C GLU A 297 -3.47 16.42 3.55
N GLN A 298 -2.91 15.33 4.09
CA GLN A 298 -1.45 15.14 4.21
C GLN A 298 -0.70 15.25 2.87
N PHE A 299 -1.36 14.97 1.74
CA PHE A 299 -0.75 15.07 0.41
C PHE A 299 -1.27 16.25 -0.42
N ARG A 300 -1.94 17.22 0.21
CA ARG A 300 -2.32 18.48 -0.43
C ARG A 300 -1.17 19.47 -0.36
N SER A 301 -0.98 20.21 -1.44
CA SER A 301 0.02 21.28 -1.52
C SER A 301 -0.17 22.38 -0.48
N SER A 302 -1.38 22.57 0.06
CA SER A 302 -1.68 23.47 1.19
C SER A 302 -1.10 22.98 2.52
N HIS A 303 -0.85 21.68 2.65
CA HIS A 303 -0.44 21.01 3.88
C HIS A 303 0.96 20.41 3.82
N PHE A 304 1.67 20.55 2.69
CA PHE A 304 3.10 20.20 2.66
C PHE A 304 3.86 20.94 3.76
N PRO A 305 4.61 20.22 4.61
CA PRO A 305 5.41 20.83 5.67
C PRO A 305 6.40 21.86 5.13
N GLU A 306 6.82 22.79 5.98
CA GLU A 306 7.82 23.79 5.63
C GLU A 306 9.21 23.15 5.59
N PRO A 307 9.96 23.22 4.47
CA PRO A 307 11.33 22.72 4.40
C PRO A 307 12.28 23.70 5.12
N ALA A 308 12.52 23.49 6.41
CA ALA A 308 13.38 24.35 7.23
C ALA A 308 14.87 24.16 6.92
N MET A 309 15.27 22.95 6.49
CA MET A 309 16.61 22.65 5.99
C MET A 309 16.57 21.46 5.02
N THR A 310 17.71 21.17 4.38
CA THR A 310 17.81 20.00 3.50
C THR A 310 17.77 18.70 4.31
N PRO A 311 17.24 17.60 3.73
CA PRO A 311 17.28 16.28 4.38
C PRO A 311 18.70 15.83 4.77
N GLN A 312 19.69 16.19 3.95
CA GLN A 312 21.11 15.91 4.24
C GLN A 312 21.60 16.66 5.48
N ALA A 313 21.25 17.95 5.62
CA ALA A 313 21.63 18.73 6.79
C ALA A 313 20.97 18.17 8.07
N ALA A 314 19.68 17.83 8.02
CA ALA A 314 18.98 17.20 9.13
C ALA A 314 19.61 15.85 9.52
N MET A 315 20.03 15.05 8.54
CA MET A 315 20.75 13.81 8.80
C MET A 315 22.11 14.05 9.48
N TYR A 316 22.85 15.10 9.10
CA TYR A 316 24.09 15.45 9.80
C TYR A 316 23.84 15.85 11.26
N GLU A 317 22.77 16.58 11.54
CA GLU A 317 22.40 16.91 12.93
C GLU A 317 22.01 15.65 13.73
N LEU A 318 21.31 14.70 13.10
CA LEU A 318 21.03 13.39 13.71
C LEU A 318 22.33 12.63 14.03
N VAL A 319 23.29 12.58 13.10
CA VAL A 319 24.60 11.91 13.30
C VAL A 319 25.41 12.60 14.41
N ARG A 320 25.33 13.93 14.51
CA ARG A 320 25.98 14.72 15.57
C ARG A 320 25.30 14.56 16.94
N ASN A 321 24.18 13.85 17.01
CA ASN A 321 23.34 13.74 18.19
C ASN A 321 22.74 15.08 18.66
N ASN A 322 22.57 16.03 17.73
CA ASN A 322 21.92 17.34 17.97
C ASN A 322 20.39 17.22 17.92
N VAL A 323 19.86 16.15 18.52
CA VAL A 323 18.45 15.78 18.49
C VAL A 323 17.95 15.46 19.88
N GLU A 324 16.63 15.53 20.03
CA GLU A 324 15.92 15.05 21.20
C GLU A 324 14.68 14.27 20.77
N LEU A 325 14.28 13.32 21.62
CA LEU A 325 13.16 12.43 21.36
C LEU A 325 11.95 12.92 22.16
N LEU A 326 10.96 13.47 21.45
CA LEU A 326 9.78 14.11 22.07
C LEU A 326 8.48 13.39 21.69
N PRO A 327 7.46 13.42 22.58
CA PRO A 327 6.16 12.87 22.24
C PRO A 327 5.49 13.70 21.14
N ILE A 328 4.65 13.08 20.31
CA ILE A 328 3.96 13.76 19.18
C ILE A 328 3.17 15.00 19.63
N THR A 329 2.73 15.06 20.90
CA THR A 329 2.03 16.24 21.45
C THR A 329 2.91 17.47 21.62
N GLU A 330 4.24 17.32 21.60
CA GLU A 330 5.22 18.38 21.92
C GLU A 330 6.12 18.78 20.74
N ILE A 331 5.96 18.14 19.57
CA ILE A 331 6.79 18.41 18.39
C ILE A 331 6.34 19.59 17.54
N GLY A 332 5.23 20.26 17.89
CA GLY A 332 4.75 21.44 17.17
C GLY A 332 5.83 22.51 17.00
N GLY A 333 6.03 22.98 15.78
CA GLY A 333 7.05 23.97 15.41
C GLY A 333 8.49 23.43 15.34
N ARG A 334 8.74 22.18 15.73
CA ARG A 334 10.07 21.55 15.72
C ARG A 334 10.44 21.05 14.32
N ILE A 335 11.73 20.84 14.08
CA ILE A 335 12.25 20.30 12.81
C ILE A 335 12.45 18.79 12.96
N ALA A 336 11.85 18.02 12.06
CA ALA A 336 11.97 16.56 12.04
C ALA A 336 13.42 16.14 11.76
N ALA A 337 13.98 15.31 12.63
CA ALA A 337 15.31 14.71 12.41
C ALA A 337 15.22 13.41 11.61
N THR A 338 14.08 12.71 11.71
CA THR A 338 13.80 11.43 11.08
C THR A 338 12.66 11.54 10.08
N LEU A 339 12.57 10.55 9.19
CA LEU A 339 11.44 10.38 8.28
C LEU A 339 10.19 10.04 9.10
N GLY A 340 9.08 10.75 8.90
CA GLY A 340 7.76 10.33 9.37
C GLY A 340 7.06 9.54 8.28
N LEU A 341 7.01 8.22 8.39
CA LEU A 341 6.33 7.35 7.43
C LEU A 341 5.32 6.47 8.16
N VAL A 342 4.12 6.38 7.59
CA VAL A 342 2.99 5.68 8.19
C VAL A 342 2.28 4.80 7.18
N TYR A 343 1.87 3.60 7.61
CA TYR A 343 1.03 2.70 6.84
C TYR A 343 -0.40 2.66 7.36
N PRO A 344 -1.41 2.91 6.50
CA PRO A 344 -1.34 3.51 5.15
C PRO A 344 -0.93 5.01 5.16
N PRO A 345 -0.51 5.60 4.01
CA PRO A 345 -0.33 4.96 2.69
C PRO A 345 1.03 4.30 2.45
N GLY A 346 1.94 4.32 3.42
CA GLY A 346 3.27 3.70 3.29
C GLY A 346 4.29 4.56 2.55
N ILE A 347 4.07 5.87 2.51
CA ILE A 347 5.00 6.87 1.99
C ILE A 347 5.26 7.94 3.05
N ALA A 348 6.35 8.66 2.89
CA ALA A 348 6.74 9.72 3.80
C ALA A 348 5.65 10.81 3.85
N VAL A 349 5.14 11.09 5.06
CA VAL A 349 4.22 12.21 5.32
C VAL A 349 4.97 13.42 5.87
N VAL A 350 6.17 13.20 6.44
CA VAL A 350 7.14 14.24 6.81
C VAL A 350 8.54 13.74 6.46
N VAL A 351 9.33 14.56 5.79
CA VAL A 351 10.73 14.29 5.43
C VAL A 351 11.66 14.95 6.45
N CYS A 352 12.81 14.35 6.76
CA CYS A 352 13.78 14.99 7.66
C CYS A 352 14.19 16.37 7.14
N GLY A 353 14.31 17.34 8.05
CA GLY A 353 14.54 18.75 7.73
C GLY A 353 13.27 19.57 7.53
N GLU A 354 12.10 18.94 7.42
CA GLU A 354 10.82 19.64 7.44
C GLU A 354 10.38 20.02 8.86
N ARG A 355 9.64 21.11 8.97
CA ARG A 355 9.09 21.61 10.24
C ARG A 355 7.65 21.13 10.43
N TYR A 356 7.33 20.67 11.63
CA TYR A 356 5.96 20.41 12.09
C TYR A 356 5.20 21.74 12.35
N SER A 357 5.09 22.58 11.32
CA SER A 357 4.35 23.85 11.36
C SER A 357 2.83 23.62 11.31
N ASP A 358 2.04 24.69 11.37
CA ASP A 358 0.57 24.63 11.26
C ASP A 358 0.10 23.90 9.99
N ARG A 359 0.90 23.93 8.92
CA ARG A 359 0.61 23.20 7.67
C ARG A 359 0.63 21.69 7.86
N ALA A 360 1.48 21.19 8.77
CA ALA A 360 1.63 19.78 9.10
C ALA A 360 0.57 19.26 10.10
N GLN A 361 -0.41 20.09 10.48
CA GLN A 361 -1.46 19.69 11.43
C GLN A 361 -2.19 18.39 11.03
N PRO A 362 -2.55 18.14 9.74
CA PRO A 362 -3.15 16.87 9.36
C PRO A 362 -2.25 15.65 9.64
N MET A 363 -0.92 15.79 9.50
CA MET A 363 0.02 14.72 9.84
C MET A 363 0.04 14.46 11.36
N LEU A 364 0.06 15.52 12.16
CA LEU A 364 0.05 15.42 13.62
C LEU A 364 -1.25 14.78 14.13
N ASP A 365 -2.40 15.19 13.58
CA ASP A 365 -3.70 14.62 13.94
C ASP A 365 -3.82 13.16 13.49
N TYR A 366 -3.22 12.82 12.35
CA TYR A 366 -3.12 11.45 11.88
C TYR A 366 -2.28 10.57 12.81
N PHE A 367 -1.12 11.06 13.27
CA PHE A 367 -0.30 10.35 14.26
C PHE A 367 -1.04 10.15 15.58
N LYS A 368 -1.71 11.19 16.10
CA LYS A 368 -2.52 11.10 17.33
C LYS A 368 -3.66 10.09 17.18
N THR A 369 -4.32 10.05 16.03
CA THR A 369 -5.36 9.06 15.76
C THR A 369 -4.79 7.64 15.82
N PHE A 370 -3.57 7.40 15.34
CA PHE A 370 -2.95 6.07 15.45
C PHE A 370 -2.36 5.75 16.81
N GLU A 371 -1.98 6.75 17.59
CA GLU A 371 -1.69 6.58 19.01
C GLU A 371 -2.94 6.09 19.75
N GLU A 372 -4.07 6.78 19.59
CA GLU A 372 -5.34 6.37 20.21
C GLU A 372 -5.80 4.99 19.70
N GLY A 373 -5.75 4.77 18.38
CA GLY A 373 -6.14 3.52 17.76
C GLY A 373 -5.32 2.33 18.26
N GLY A 374 -4.01 2.49 18.42
CA GLY A 374 -3.14 1.44 18.97
C GLY A 374 -3.45 1.09 20.42
N ASN A 375 -3.82 2.07 21.25
CA ASN A 375 -4.26 1.81 22.62
C ASN A 375 -5.63 1.15 22.69
N ARG A 376 -6.54 1.50 21.78
CA ARG A 376 -7.92 0.99 21.75
C ARG A 376 -8.02 -0.41 21.13
N PHE A 377 -7.17 -0.70 20.16
CA PHE A 377 -7.15 -1.95 19.40
C PHE A 377 -5.76 -2.61 19.44
N PRO A 378 -5.29 -3.07 20.62
CA PRO A 378 -4.00 -3.75 20.75
C PRO A 378 -3.90 -4.96 19.82
N GLY A 379 -2.79 -5.11 19.10
CA GLY A 379 -2.61 -6.12 18.05
C GLY A 379 -3.05 -5.70 16.64
N PHE A 380 -3.68 -4.52 16.50
CA PHE A 380 -3.99 -3.89 15.21
C PHE A 380 -3.24 -2.57 15.00
N GLU A 381 -2.06 -2.41 15.60
CA GLU A 381 -1.27 -1.20 15.50
C GLU A 381 -0.77 -0.97 14.06
N ASN A 382 -0.83 0.29 13.61
CA ASN A 382 -0.29 0.67 12.31
C ASN A 382 1.24 0.57 12.25
N GLU A 383 1.80 0.23 11.10
CA GLU A 383 3.26 0.29 10.93
C GLU A 383 3.72 1.75 10.80
N LEU A 384 4.73 2.10 11.59
CA LEU A 384 5.31 3.44 11.65
C LEU A 384 6.83 3.33 11.48
N GLN A 385 7.43 4.21 10.69
CA GLN A 385 8.89 4.35 10.60
C GLN A 385 9.32 5.77 10.96
N GLY A 386 10.42 5.85 11.70
CA GLY A 386 10.94 7.09 12.30
C GLY A 386 10.06 7.72 13.37
N ILE A 387 8.97 7.05 13.75
CA ILE A 387 8.12 7.32 14.91
C ILE A 387 8.16 6.07 15.80
N TYR A 388 8.37 6.27 17.09
CA TYR A 388 8.65 5.23 18.07
C TYR A 388 7.54 5.14 19.10
N ARG A 389 7.11 3.91 19.40
CA ARG A 389 6.18 3.63 20.49
C ARG A 389 6.93 3.51 21.81
N LYS A 390 6.41 4.13 22.86
CA LYS A 390 6.87 3.93 24.24
C LYS A 390 5.66 3.65 25.12
N THR A 391 5.77 2.62 25.95
CA THR A 391 4.81 2.37 27.02
C THR A 391 5.13 3.27 28.19
N GLU A 392 4.18 4.10 28.57
CA GLU A 392 4.25 5.00 29.71
C GLU A 392 3.99 4.23 31.02
N SER A 393 4.27 4.87 32.15
CA SER A 393 4.10 4.26 33.48
C SER A 393 2.65 3.89 33.82
N ASP A 394 1.67 4.50 33.15
CA ASP A 394 0.24 4.19 33.30
C ASP A 394 -0.24 3.04 32.38
N GLY A 395 0.66 2.46 31.59
CA GLY A 395 0.38 1.38 30.65
C GLY A 395 -0.08 1.85 29.26
N SER A 396 -0.30 3.16 29.05
CA SER A 396 -0.61 3.70 27.74
C SER A 396 0.60 3.68 26.82
N VAL A 397 0.39 3.51 25.52
CA VAL A 397 1.42 3.61 24.49
C VAL A 397 1.36 5.00 23.86
N ARG A 398 2.47 5.74 23.93
CA ARG A 398 2.63 7.05 23.27
C ARG A 398 3.62 6.98 22.13
N LEU A 399 3.42 7.85 21.14
CA LEU A 399 4.28 8.00 19.98
C LEU A 399 5.28 9.13 20.21
N TYR A 400 6.52 8.87 19.81
CA TYR A 400 7.66 9.78 19.91
C TYR A 400 8.39 9.88 18.57
N THR A 401 9.04 11.00 18.30
CA THR A 401 9.94 11.14 17.14
C THR A 401 11.15 12.01 17.49
N TYR A 402 12.24 11.82 16.75
CA TYR A 402 13.41 12.67 16.90
C TYR A 402 13.19 14.00 16.20
N VAL A 403 13.46 15.08 16.91
CA VAL A 403 13.49 16.44 16.39
C VAL A 403 14.84 17.08 16.68
N LEU A 404 15.25 18.03 15.85
CA LEU A 404 16.46 18.82 16.11
C LEU A 404 16.27 19.61 17.39
N ARG A 405 17.29 19.64 18.26
CA ARG A 405 17.32 20.52 19.44
C ARG A 405 17.17 21.99 18.99
N PRO A 406 16.57 22.87 19.81
CA PRO A 406 16.65 24.31 19.55
C PRO A 406 18.12 24.71 19.47
N ASP A 407 18.44 25.73 18.66
CA ASP A 407 19.81 26.24 18.51
C ASP A 407 20.31 26.79 19.86
N GLU A 408 20.89 25.95 20.70
CA GLU A 408 21.68 26.32 21.87
C GLU A 408 23.11 26.68 21.41
N ARG A 409 23.24 27.58 20.43
CA ARG A 409 24.53 28.11 20.00
C ARG A 409 25.07 29.09 21.03
N GLU A 410 25.30 28.64 22.25
CA GLU A 410 26.24 29.29 23.16
C GLU A 410 27.19 28.33 23.89
N HIS A 411 27.01 27.00 23.93
CA HIS A 411 27.79 26.22 24.91
C HIS A 411 28.47 24.90 24.54
N GLU A 412 28.45 24.40 23.30
CA GLU A 412 29.25 23.21 22.97
C GLU A 412 30.11 23.39 21.71
N GLN A 413 31.35 23.83 21.92
CA GLN A 413 32.44 23.61 20.97
C GLN A 413 32.82 22.12 20.99
N ARG A 414 32.35 21.35 20.01
CA ARG A 414 32.93 20.06 19.63
C ARG A 414 32.95 19.88 18.12
#